data_AF-A0A3M2BMI8-F1
#
_entry.id   AF-A0A3M2BMI8-F1
#
_cell.length_a   1.000
_cell.length_b   1.000
_cell.length_c   1.000
_cell.angle_alpha   90.00
_cell.angle_beta   90.00
_cell.angle_gamma   90.00
#
_symmetry.space_group_name_H-M   'P 1'
#
loop_
_entity.id
_entity.type
_entity.pdbx_description
1 polymer ?
#
loop_
_entity_poly.entity_id
_entity_poly.type
_entity_poly.pdbx_seq_one_letter_code
_entity_poly.pdbx_strand_id
1 'polypeptide(L)' 'MTVRLLFVDEGSYHHEDVQVPAEAIEDYERLIDFLREDPAVLKQVYVDVERLCAAHLLSSEAAAAST' A
#
# COMPACT_ATOMS: atom_id res chain seq x y z
N MET A 1 -5.47 -6.93 6.36
CA MET A 1 -5.44 -6.94 4.88
C MET A 1 -4.04 -6.59 4.44
N THR A 2 -3.55 -7.23 3.39
CA THR A 2 -2.20 -6.94 2.88
C THR A 2 -2.30 -5.92 1.74
N VAL A 3 -1.55 -4.83 1.84
CA VAL A 3 -1.42 -3.84 0.77
C VAL A 3 0.03 -3.85 0.29
N ARG A 4 0.22 -3.99 -1.01
CA ARG A 4 1.52 -3.84 -1.66
C ARG A 4 1.72 -2.41 -2.10
N LEU A 5 2.75 -1.78 -1.56
CA LEU A 5 3.21 -0.44 -1.94
C LEU A 5 4.33 -0.59 -2.95
N LEU A 6 4.21 0.07 -4.10
CA LEU A 6 5.25 0.14 -5.11
C LEU A 6 5.89 1.51 -5.07
N PHE A 7 7.19 1.53 -4.84
CA PHE A 7 7.99 2.74 -4.80
C PHE A 7 9.00 2.74 -5.95
N VAL A 8 9.33 3.94 -6.42
CA VAL A 8 10.44 4.16 -7.34
C VAL A 8 11.49 5.03 -6.67
N ASP A 9 12.74 4.61 -6.77
CA ASP A 9 13.89 5.40 -6.32
C ASP A 9 14.95 5.40 -7.43
N GLU A 10 15.20 6.59 -8.00
CA GLU A 10 16.17 6.79 -9.09
C GLU A 10 16.05 5.79 -10.26
N GLY A 11 14.82 5.36 -10.58
CA GLY A 11 14.53 4.38 -11.64
C GLY A 11 14.58 2.92 -11.22
N SER A 12 14.88 2.64 -9.95
CA SER A 12 14.75 1.31 -9.33
C SER A 12 13.38 1.14 -8.67
N TYR A 13 12.68 0.07 -9.02
CA TYR A 13 11.38 -0.25 -8.45
C TYR A 13 11.54 -1.22 -7.27
N HIS A 14 10.96 -0.88 -6.13
CA HIS A 14 10.86 -1.77 -4.97
C HIS A 14 9.42 -1.84 -4.50
N HIS A 15 9.04 -2.99 -3.94
CA HIS A 15 7.73 -3.16 -3.34
C HIS A 15 7.85 -3.57 -1.88
N GLU A 16 6.91 -3.11 -1.07
CA GLU A 16 6.75 -3.51 0.33
C GLU A 16 5.32 -3.94 0.59
N ASP A 17 5.18 -5.05 1.32
CA ASP A 17 3.88 -5.59 1.70
C ASP A 17 3.60 -5.23 3.16
N VAL A 18 2.57 -4.40 3.38
CA VAL A 18 2.19 -3.94 4.73
C VAL A 18 0.85 -4.53 5.15
N GLN A 19 0.76 -4.89 6.42
CA GLN A 19 -0.50 -5.29 7.03
C GLN A 19 -1.23 -4.08 7.54
N VAL A 20 -2.49 -3.94 7.15
CA VAL A 20 -3.35 -2.85 7.59
C VAL A 20 -4.72 -3.38 8.05
N PRO A 21 -5.43 -2.67 8.95
CA PRO A 21 -6.76 -3.06 9.38
C PRO A 21 -7.74 -3.09 8.20
N ALA A 22 -8.55 -4.14 8.10
CA ALA A 22 -9.49 -4.30 6.99
C ALA A 22 -10.61 -3.25 7.02
N GLU A 23 -11.16 -3.04 8.21
CA GLU A 23 -12.18 -2.03 8.51
C GLU A 23 -11.78 -0.62 8.09
N ALA A 24 -10.50 -0.28 8.22
CA ALA A 24 -10.00 1.05 7.90
C ALA A 24 -9.86 1.29 6.38
N ILE A 25 -9.83 0.24 5.55
CA ILE A 25 -9.82 0.40 4.08
C ILE A 25 -11.21 0.75 3.55
N GLU A 26 -12.26 0.23 4.17
CA GLU A 26 -13.64 0.38 3.67
C GLU A 26 -14.13 1.84 3.72
N ASP A 27 -13.54 2.64 4.61
CA ASP A 27 -13.85 4.07 4.75
C ASP A 27 -13.22 4.95 3.66
N TYR A 28 -12.33 4.40 2.82
CA TYR A 28 -11.60 5.14 1.80
C TYR A 28 -11.82 4.57 0.40
N GLU A 29 -12.26 5.43 -0.53
CA GLU A 29 -12.43 5.06 -1.94
C GLU A 29 -11.08 4.77 -2.64
N ARG A 30 -10.00 5.41 -2.17
CA ARG A 30 -8.65 5.25 -2.73
C ARG A 30 -7.66 4.81 -1.65
N LEU A 31 -6.92 3.74 -1.92
CA LEU A 31 -5.87 3.24 -1.02
C LEU A 31 -4.78 4.27 -0.72
N ILE A 32 -4.50 5.18 -1.66
CA ILE A 32 -3.50 6.25 -1.47
C ILE A 32 -3.96 7.24 -0.41
N ASP A 33 -5.25 7.59 -0.38
CA ASP A 33 -5.80 8.52 0.62
C ASP A 33 -5.76 7.88 2.00
N PHE A 34 -6.14 6.60 2.10
CA PHE A 34 -6.00 5.79 3.31
C PHE A 34 -4.57 5.80 3.89
N LEU A 35 -3.55 5.55 3.05
CA LEU A 35 -2.14 5.52 3.47
C LEU A 35 -1.60 6.89 3.88
N ARG A 36 -2.30 7.99 3.54
CA ARG A 36 -1.87 9.36 3.77
C ARG A 36 -2.65 10.07 4.86
N GLU A 37 -3.90 9.65 5.11
CA GLU A 37 -4.82 10.36 6.00
C GLU A 37 -5.15 9.55 7.26
N ASP A 38 -5.07 8.21 7.22
CA ASP A 38 -5.46 7.39 8.35
C ASP A 38 -4.39 7.42 9.45
N PRO A 39 -4.69 8.02 10.63
CA PRO A 39 -3.72 8.13 11.71
C PRO A 39 -3.40 6.78 12.37
N ALA A 40 -4.26 5.76 12.26
CA ALA A 40 -3.97 4.42 12.76
C ALA A 40 -2.91 3.72 11.89
N VAL A 41 -2.91 3.97 10.58
CA VAL A 41 -1.90 3.49 9.64
C VAL A 41 -0.59 4.27 9.79
N LEU A 42 -0.67 5.60 9.80
CA LEU A 42 0.51 6.46 9.88
C LEU A 42 1.33 6.30 11.17
N LYS A 43 0.68 5.83 12.25
CA LYS A 43 1.36 5.48 13.50
C LYS A 43 2.18 4.20 13.42
N GLN A 44 1.89 3.34 12.43
CA GLN A 44 2.50 2.02 12.26
C GLN A 44 3.48 2.00 11.09
N VAL A 45 3.16 2.73 10.02
CA VAL A 45 3.91 2.74 8.76
C VAL A 45 4.14 4.18 8.33
N TYR A 46 5.41 4.53 8.09
CA TYR A 46 5.76 5.78 7.43
C TYR A 46 5.80 5.53 5.92
N VAL A 47 4.97 6.25 5.16
CA VAL A 47 4.90 6.13 3.70
C VAL A 47 5.51 7.37 3.06
N ASP A 48 6.53 7.18 2.25
CA ASP A 48 7.06 8.24 1.39
C ASP A 48 6.16 8.40 0.15
N VAL A 49 5.23 9.35 0.23
CA VAL A 49 4.23 9.59 -0.82
C VAL A 49 4.87 10.13 -2.10
N GLU A 50 6.03 10.79 -2.03
CA GLU A 50 6.71 11.30 -3.23
C GLU A 50 7.30 10.16 -4.07
N ARG A 51 7.72 9.08 -3.40
CA ARG A 51 8.28 7.89 -4.04
C ARG A 51 7.23 6.83 -4.39
N LEU A 52 6.02 6.93 -3.83
CA LEU A 52 4.95 5.95 -4.01
C LEU A 52 4.34 6.08 -5.41
N CYS A 53 4.55 5.08 -6.26
CA CYS A 53 3.96 5.01 -7.60
C CYS A 53 2.57 4.37 -7.60
N ALA A 54 2.37 3.32 -6.81
CA ALA A 54 1.12 2.58 -6.80
C ALA A 54 0.90 1.86 -5.46
N ALA A 55 -0.36 1.63 -5.13
CA ALA A 55 -0.77 0.79 -4.01
C ALA A 55 -1.80 -0.23 -4.49
N HIS A 56 -1.58 -1.50 -4.17
CA HIS A 56 -2.45 -2.60 -4.58
C HIS A 56 -2.93 -3.37 -3.35
N LEU A 57 -4.24 -3.60 -3.25
CA LEU A 57 -4.77 -4.55 -2.29
C LEU A 57 -4.41 -5.96 -2.77
N LEU A 58 -3.65 -6.69 -1.96
CA LEU A 58 -3.40 -8.10 -2.21
C LEU A 58 -4.53 -8.90 -1.59
N SER A 59 -5.57 -9.17 -2.40
CA SER A 59 -6.46 -10.29 -2.12
C SER A 59 -5.65 -11.58 -2.19
N SER A 60 -5.97 -12.56 -1.33
CA SER A 60 -5.30 -13.86 -1.25
C SER A 60 -5.39 -14.74 -2.52
N GLU A 61 -5.65 -14.18 -3.70
CA GLU A 61 -5.85 -14.91 -4.96
C GLU A 61 -5.01 -14.38 -6.15
N ALA A 62 -3.85 -13.76 -5.92
CA ALA A 62 -2.94 -13.42 -7.03
C ALA A 62 -1.46 -13.47 -6.66
N ALA A 63 -1.00 -14.64 -6.20
CA ALA A 63 0.41 -15.03 -6.25
C ALA A 63 0.76 -15.79 -7.55
N ALA A 64 -0.03 -15.62 -8.62
CA ALA A 64 0.08 -16.42 -9.84
C ALA A 64 -0.03 -15.56 -11.11
N ALA A 65 0.76 -14.49 -11.23
CA ALA A 65 1.09 -13.92 -12.54
C ALA A 65 2.30 -13.00 -12.44
N SER A 66 3.50 -13.56 -12.56
CA SER A 66 4.69 -12.85 -13.03
C SER A 66 5.64 -13.90 -13.61
N THR A 67 5.30 -14.36 -14.82
CA THR A 67 6.22 -14.99 -15.78
C THR A 67 6.64 -13.92 -16.76
#